data_AF-S2YG27-F1
#
_entry.id   AF-S2YG27-F1
#
_cell.length_a   1.000
_cell.length_b   1.000
_cell.length_c   1.000
_cell.angle_alpha   90.00
_cell.angle_beta   90.00
_cell.angle_gamma   90.00
#
_symmetry.space_group_name_H-M   'P 1'
#
loop_
_entity.id
_entity.type
_entity.pdbx_description
1 polymer ?
#
loop_
_entity_poly.entity_id
_entity_poly.type
_entity_poly.pdbx_seq_one_letter_code
_entity_poly.pdbx_strand_id
1 'polypeptide(L)'
;MADLAPFPDVEDLLVQALADLSTTGTVYSADLDDELPFTRVRRAGGTDDRRTDSALVDVETAAATRAQAWQVARAIQQRLLSGPLHVAGVGVVDRAVTEVGLRGVLLDNTRLRGVLATYRLSLRRLT
;
A
#
# COMPACT_ATOMS: atom_id res chain seq x y z
N MET A 1 -18.62 -27.86 -10.28
CA MET A 1 -17.82 -27.07 -9.32
C MET A 1 -17.93 -25.63 -9.75
N ALA A 2 -18.59 -24.77 -8.96
CA ALA A 2 -18.58 -23.34 -9.26
C ALA A 2 -17.14 -22.84 -9.14
N ASP A 3 -16.62 -22.25 -10.21
CA ASP A 3 -15.27 -21.71 -10.23
C ASP A 3 -15.21 -20.54 -9.25
N LEU A 4 -14.22 -20.55 -8.36
CA LEU A 4 -14.11 -19.53 -7.34
C LEU A 4 -13.44 -18.30 -7.93
N ALA A 5 -13.91 -17.10 -7.57
CA ALA A 5 -13.24 -15.87 -7.96
C ALA A 5 -11.76 -15.89 -7.50
N PRO A 6 -10.83 -15.38 -8.33
CA PRO A 6 -9.42 -15.28 -7.96
C PRO A 6 -9.25 -14.38 -6.73
N PHE A 7 -8.16 -14.57 -5.98
CA PHE A 7 -7.79 -13.62 -4.94
C PHE A 7 -7.46 -12.25 -5.57
N PRO A 8 -7.81 -11.14 -4.91
CA PRO A 8 -7.45 -9.81 -5.40
C PRO A 8 -5.93 -9.64 -5.38
N ASP A 9 -5.40 -8.96 -6.39
CA ASP A 9 -4.03 -8.48 -6.33
C ASP A 9 -3.93 -7.42 -5.21
N VAL A 10 -2.96 -7.60 -4.31
CA VAL A 10 -2.78 -6.73 -3.15
C VAL A 10 -2.36 -5.32 -3.54
N GLU A 11 -1.57 -5.18 -4.60
CA GLU A 11 -1.09 -3.89 -5.08
C GLU A 11 -2.27 -3.11 -5.66
N ASP A 12 -3.06 -3.74 -6.54
CA ASP A 12 -4.26 -3.12 -7.12
C ASP A 12 -5.28 -2.72 -6.05
N LEU A 13 -5.49 -3.60 -5.06
CA LEU A 13 -6.39 -3.32 -3.94
C LEU A 13 -5.94 -2.08 -3.18
N LEU A 14 -4.66 -2.00 -2.81
CA LEU A 14 -4.13 -0.88 -2.04
C LEU A 14 -4.04 0.40 -2.86
N VAL A 15 -3.75 0.33 -4.16
CA VAL A 15 -3.77 1.49 -5.06
C VAL A 15 -5.15 2.15 -5.01
N GLN A 16 -6.22 1.36 -5.11
CA GLN A 16 -7.58 1.89 -5.02
C GLN A 16 -7.93 2.38 -3.60
N ALA A 17 -7.50 1.66 -2.56
CA ALA A 17 -7.86 1.98 -1.18
C ALA A 17 -7.16 3.22 -0.60
N LEU A 18 -6.06 3.66 -1.23
CA LEU A 18 -5.23 4.78 -0.80
C LEU A 18 -5.32 5.99 -1.73
N ALA A 19 -6.05 5.89 -2.85
CA ALA A 19 -6.14 6.91 -3.89
C ALA A 19 -6.67 8.28 -3.40
N ASP A 20 -7.42 8.33 -2.30
CA ASP A 20 -7.90 9.58 -1.69
C ASP A 20 -6.90 10.23 -0.72
N LEU A 21 -5.82 9.55 -0.34
CA LEU A 21 -4.77 10.09 0.54
C LEU A 21 -3.60 10.71 -0.25
N SER A 22 -3.36 10.21 -1.45
CA SER A 22 -2.26 10.61 -2.35
C SER A 22 -2.43 10.00 -3.73
N THR A 23 -1.74 10.54 -4.73
CA THR A 23 -1.51 9.81 -5.98
C THR A 23 -0.85 8.48 -5.64
N THR A 24 -1.41 7.37 -6.10
CA THR A 24 -0.97 6.03 -5.67
C THR A 24 -0.77 5.14 -6.88
N GLY A 25 0.33 4.38 -6.90
CA GLY A 25 0.65 3.43 -7.97
C GLY A 25 1.63 2.36 -7.53
N THR A 26 1.95 1.44 -8.42
CA THR A 26 2.90 0.33 -8.14
C THR A 26 4.34 0.65 -8.54
N VAL A 27 4.49 1.64 -9.42
CA VAL A 27 5.77 2.16 -9.91
C VAL A 27 5.78 3.68 -9.81
N TYR A 28 6.96 4.27 -9.65
CA TYR A 28 7.09 5.72 -9.73
C TYR A 28 6.85 6.18 -11.17
N SER A 29 6.01 7.21 -11.32
CA SER A 29 5.83 7.91 -12.60
C SER A 29 7.14 8.57 -13.03
N ALA A 30 7.34 8.72 -14.34
CA ALA A 30 8.48 9.49 -14.87
C ALA A 30 8.38 10.97 -14.48
N ASP A 31 7.14 11.47 -14.34
CA ASP A 31 6.81 12.86 -14.00
C ASP A 31 6.47 12.99 -12.51
N LEU A 32 7.17 12.24 -11.66
CA LEU A 32 6.91 12.13 -10.21
C LEU A 32 6.80 13.49 -9.50
N ASP A 33 7.57 14.48 -9.95
CA ASP A 33 7.59 15.82 -9.34
C ASP A 33 6.23 16.54 -9.46
N ASP A 34 5.44 16.27 -10.52
CA ASP A 34 4.12 16.86 -10.76
C ASP A 34 2.98 16.12 -10.04
N GLU A 35 3.26 14.91 -9.55
CA GLU A 35 2.27 14.01 -8.94
C GLU A 35 2.38 13.92 -7.40
N LEU A 36 3.22 14.75 -6.78
CA LEU A 36 3.46 14.72 -5.33
C LEU A 36 2.25 15.22 -4.52
N PRO A 37 1.94 14.60 -3.36
CA PRO A 37 2.61 13.43 -2.79
C PRO A 37 2.21 12.15 -3.51
N PHE A 38 3.18 11.26 -3.71
CA PHE A 38 2.99 9.98 -4.39
C PHE A 38 3.27 8.81 -3.44
N THR A 39 2.39 7.82 -3.42
CA THR A 39 2.57 6.57 -2.68
C THR A 39 2.78 5.42 -3.64
N ARG A 40 3.94 4.77 -3.51
CA ARG A 40 4.27 3.54 -4.20
C ARG A 40 3.92 2.35 -3.30
N VAL A 41 3.13 1.44 -3.82
CA VAL A 41 2.80 0.16 -3.20
C VAL A 41 3.55 -0.95 -3.92
N ARG A 42 4.25 -1.82 -3.20
CA ARG A 42 4.98 -2.93 -3.80
C ARG A 42 4.91 -4.18 -2.95
N ARG A 43 4.57 -5.32 -3.53
CA ARG A 43 4.66 -6.63 -2.89
C ARG A 43 6.14 -6.98 -2.68
N ALA A 44 6.53 -7.08 -1.42
CA ALA A 44 7.86 -7.49 -0.99
C ALA A 44 7.96 -9.01 -0.78
N GLY A 45 6.82 -9.70 -0.68
CA GLY A 45 6.74 -11.15 -0.55
C GLY A 45 5.37 -11.61 -0.05
N GLY A 46 5.37 -12.73 0.67
CA GLY A 46 4.17 -13.32 1.25
C GLY A 46 3.97 -14.78 0.85
N THR A 47 2.86 -15.33 1.30
CA THR A 47 2.44 -16.71 1.01
C THR A 47 1.06 -16.68 0.36
N ASP A 48 0.93 -17.34 -0.78
CA ASP A 48 -0.34 -17.64 -1.42
C ASP A 48 -0.63 -19.14 -1.22
N ASP A 49 -1.36 -19.47 -0.16
CA ASP A 49 -1.80 -20.84 0.12
C ASP A 49 -3.18 -21.17 -0.52
N ARG A 50 -3.70 -20.25 -1.35
CA ARG A 50 -5.03 -20.31 -1.99
C ARG A 50 -6.23 -20.43 -1.03
N ARG A 51 -6.01 -20.27 0.28
CA ARG A 51 -7.07 -20.16 1.30
C ARG A 51 -7.11 -18.78 1.93
N THR A 52 -5.95 -18.20 2.22
CA THR A 52 -5.77 -16.83 2.70
C THR A 52 -4.52 -16.28 2.02
N ASP A 53 -4.67 -15.29 1.13
CA ASP A 53 -3.48 -14.62 0.62
C ASP A 53 -2.92 -13.73 1.73
N SER A 54 -1.69 -14.04 2.16
CA SER A 54 -0.96 -13.26 3.15
C SER A 54 0.21 -12.57 2.45
N ALA A 55 0.00 -11.31 2.08
CA ALA A 55 0.99 -10.52 1.37
C ALA A 55 1.87 -9.72 2.33
N LEU A 56 3.17 -9.66 2.03
CA LEU A 56 4.09 -8.70 2.62
C LEU A 56 4.25 -7.54 1.64
N VAL A 57 3.94 -6.32 2.06
CA VAL A 57 3.86 -5.15 1.19
C VAL A 57 4.67 -3.99 1.77
N ASP A 58 5.50 -3.41 0.91
CA ASP A 58 6.16 -2.15 1.14
C ASP A 58 5.26 -1.00 0.67
N VAL A 59 5.05 -0.01 1.54
CA VAL A 59 4.32 1.21 1.23
C VAL A 59 5.26 2.39 1.43
N GLU A 60 5.67 2.99 0.31
CA GLU A 60 6.65 4.08 0.27
C GLU A 60 5.98 5.36 -0.20
N THR A 61 6.05 6.42 0.62
CA THR A 61 5.52 7.73 0.29
C THR A 61 6.64 8.68 -0.05
N ALA A 62 6.57 9.29 -1.23
CA ALA A 62 7.45 10.36 -1.69
C ALA A 62 6.72 11.70 -1.66
N ALA A 63 7.37 12.74 -1.14
CA ALA A 63 6.85 14.11 -1.18
C ALA A 63 8.00 15.13 -1.28
N ALA A 64 7.66 16.37 -1.62
CA ALA A 64 8.62 17.48 -1.71
C ALA A 64 9.21 17.85 -0.34
N THR A 65 8.44 17.63 0.74
CA THR A 65 8.89 17.93 2.10
C THR A 65 8.80 16.72 3.01
N ARG A 66 9.68 16.68 4.02
CA ARG A 66 9.67 15.61 5.03
C ARG A 66 8.35 15.60 5.80
N ALA A 67 7.83 16.76 6.16
CA ALA A 67 6.59 16.87 6.92
C ALA A 67 5.41 16.24 6.16
N GLN A 68 5.27 16.56 4.87
CA GLN A 68 4.21 16.02 4.02
C GLN A 68 4.33 14.50 3.84
N ALA A 69 5.54 13.98 3.57
CA ALA A 69 5.76 12.54 3.43
C ALA A 69 5.36 11.78 4.70
N TRP A 70 5.73 12.29 5.88
CA TRP A 70 5.36 11.68 7.16
C TRP A 70 3.87 11.79 7.48
N GLN A 71 3.22 12.91 7.11
CA GLN A 71 1.80 13.10 7.33
C GLN A 71 0.99 12.07 6.53
N VAL A 72 1.26 11.94 5.23
CA VAL A 72 0.59 10.98 4.34
C VAL A 72 0.86 9.56 4.80
N ALA A 73 2.12 9.20 5.06
CA ALA A 73 2.47 7.85 5.49
C ALA A 73 1.81 7.46 6.83
N ARG A 74 1.62 8.41 7.76
CA ARG A 74 0.85 8.17 9.00
C ARG A 74 -0.63 7.99 8.75
N ALA A 75 -1.22 8.77 7.84
CA ALA A 75 -2.63 8.61 7.47
C ALA A 75 -2.89 7.22 6.85
N ILE A 76 -1.98 6.76 5.98
CA ILE A 76 -2.02 5.42 5.40
C ILE A 76 -1.87 4.36 6.51
N GLN A 77 -0.89 4.50 7.41
CA GLN A 77 -0.73 3.58 8.53
C GLN A 77 -1.99 3.49 9.38
N GLN A 78 -2.60 4.63 9.72
CA GLN A 78 -3.84 4.66 10.50
C GLN A 78 -4.96 3.93 9.76
N ARG A 79 -5.14 4.18 8.47
CA ARG A 79 -6.16 3.49 7.66
C ARG A 79 -5.95 1.98 7.67
N LEU A 80 -4.75 1.51 7.35
CA LEU A 80 -4.46 0.07 7.30
C LEU A 80 -4.66 -0.61 8.65
N LEU A 81 -4.28 0.04 9.75
CA LEU A 81 -4.37 -0.55 11.09
C LEU A 81 -5.72 -0.33 11.78
N SER A 82 -6.61 0.48 11.21
CA SER A 82 -7.90 0.83 11.85
C SER A 82 -8.93 -0.30 11.87
N GLY A 83 -8.74 -1.34 11.05
CA GLY A 83 -9.64 -2.49 10.96
C GLY A 83 -9.73 -3.04 9.53
N PRO A 84 -10.73 -3.87 9.24
CA PRO A 84 -10.92 -4.41 7.91
C PRO A 84 -11.18 -3.31 6.87
N LEU A 85 -10.42 -3.34 5.78
CA LEU A 85 -10.54 -2.37 4.68
C LEU A 85 -11.26 -3.04 3.50
N HIS A 86 -12.44 -2.52 3.19
CA HIS A 86 -13.27 -3.02 2.08
C HIS A 86 -13.07 -2.13 0.87
N VAL A 87 -12.68 -2.73 -0.26
CA VAL A 87 -12.54 -2.05 -1.55
C VAL A 87 -13.59 -2.60 -2.49
N ALA A 88 -14.59 -1.78 -2.82
CA ALA A 88 -15.74 -2.19 -3.61
C ALA A 88 -15.31 -2.77 -4.97
N GLY A 89 -15.80 -3.96 -5.30
CA GLY A 89 -15.48 -4.64 -6.55
C GLY A 89 -14.08 -5.27 -6.63
N VAL A 90 -13.23 -5.10 -5.61
CA VAL A 90 -11.87 -5.67 -5.59
C VAL A 90 -11.74 -6.75 -4.52
N GLY A 91 -11.92 -6.41 -3.25
CA GLY A 91 -11.61 -7.35 -2.17
C GLY A 91 -11.64 -6.73 -0.79
N VAL A 92 -11.24 -7.53 0.21
CA VAL A 92 -11.18 -7.11 1.61
C VAL A 92 -9.79 -7.41 2.16
N VAL A 93 -9.18 -6.41 2.81
CA VAL A 93 -8.05 -6.62 3.73
C VAL A 93 -8.64 -6.83 5.10
N ASP A 94 -8.53 -8.03 5.65
CA ASP A 94 -9.10 -8.34 6.96
C ASP A 94 -8.27 -7.80 8.11
N ARG A 95 -6.96 -7.88 7.92
CA ARG A 95 -5.99 -7.58 8.95
C ARG A 95 -4.73 -7.04 8.31
N ALA A 96 -4.27 -5.92 8.84
CA ALA A 96 -2.93 -5.42 8.60
C ALA A 96 -2.12 -5.48 9.89
N VAL A 97 -0.86 -5.86 9.77
CA VAL A 97 0.12 -5.82 10.85
C VAL A 97 1.34 -5.05 10.35
N THR A 98 1.90 -4.19 11.21
CA THR A 98 3.18 -3.52 10.90
C THR A 98 4.32 -4.50 11.13
N GLU A 99 5.05 -4.85 10.08
CA GLU A 99 6.26 -5.68 10.15
C GLU A 99 7.48 -4.79 10.39
N VAL A 100 7.56 -3.69 9.64
CA VAL A 100 8.57 -2.66 9.84
C VAL A 100 7.89 -1.30 9.87
N GLY A 101 8.11 -0.57 10.97
CA GLY A 101 7.52 0.74 11.18
C GLY A 101 7.99 1.79 10.17
N LEU A 102 7.27 2.93 10.19
CA LEU A 102 7.60 4.10 9.37
C LEU A 102 9.04 4.54 9.62
N ARG A 103 9.82 4.60 8.55
CA ARG A 103 11.21 5.05 8.56
C ARG A 103 11.50 5.94 7.36
N GLY A 104 12.40 6.90 7.54
CA GLY A 104 12.89 7.68 6.41
C GLY A 104 13.76 6.82 5.52
N VAL A 105 13.62 6.99 4.22
CA VAL A 105 14.43 6.32 3.20
C VAL A 105 14.98 7.33 2.21
N LEU A 106 16.13 7.01 1.62
CA LEU A 106 16.69 7.79 0.54
C LEU A 106 16.06 7.31 -0.77
N LEU A 107 15.62 8.26 -1.58
CA LEU A 107 15.16 8.02 -2.94
C LEU A 107 16.27 8.43 -3.91
N ASP A 108 16.26 7.88 -5.12
CA ASP A 108 17.24 8.21 -6.15
C ASP A 108 17.26 9.71 -6.46
N ASN A 109 16.08 10.34 -6.48
CA ASN A 109 15.96 11.79 -6.53
C ASN A 109 16.14 12.40 -5.14
N THR A 110 17.30 13.01 -4.90
CA THR A 110 17.69 13.62 -3.62
C THR A 110 16.86 14.86 -3.23
N ARG A 111 16.06 15.41 -4.15
CA ARG A 111 15.11 16.50 -3.85
C ARG A 111 13.88 16.00 -3.11
N LEU A 112 13.54 14.72 -3.25
CA LEU A 112 12.37 14.12 -2.63
C LEU A 112 12.68 13.63 -1.22
N ARG A 113 11.61 13.43 -0.44
CA ARG A 113 11.67 12.87 0.91
C ARG A 113 10.81 11.61 0.93
N GLY A 114 11.46 10.48 1.16
CA GLY A 114 10.83 9.16 1.22
C GLY A 114 10.54 8.73 2.67
N VAL A 115 9.36 8.11 2.86
CA VAL A 115 9.00 7.39 4.09
C VAL A 115 8.46 6.03 3.70
N LEU A 116 9.02 4.97 4.28
CA LEU A 116 8.67 3.57 3.99
C LEU A 116 8.16 2.87 5.25
N ALA A 117 7.11 2.08 5.12
CA ALA A 117 6.73 1.06 6.09
C ALA A 117 6.45 -0.25 5.37
N THR A 118 6.59 -1.36 6.10
CA THR A 118 6.32 -2.70 5.58
C THR A 118 5.21 -3.31 6.40
N TYR A 119 4.18 -3.83 5.73
CA TYR A 119 2.99 -4.40 6.35
C TYR A 119 2.77 -5.83 5.88
N ARG A 120 2.27 -6.68 6.78
CA ARG A 120 1.70 -7.98 6.44
C ARG A 120 0.18 -7.84 6.39
N LEU A 121 -0.40 -8.18 5.25
CA LEU A 121 -1.83 -8.04 4.98
C LEU A 121 -2.44 -9.42 4.74
N SER A 122 -3.57 -9.68 5.38
CA SER A 122 -4.40 -10.86 5.11
C SER A 122 -5.58 -10.45 4.25
N LEU A 123 -5.76 -11.12 3.11
CA LEU A 123 -6.74 -10.77 2.10
C LEU A 123 -7.82 -11.85 1.96
N ARG A 124 -9.04 -11.40 1.65
CA ARG A 124 -10.17 -12.24 1.25
C ARG A 124 -10.76 -11.76 -0.07
N ARG A 125 -11.19 -12.73 -0.89
CA ARG A 125 -12.04 -12.48 -2.05
C ARG A 125 -13.44 -12.03 -1.61
N LEU A 126 -14.13 -11.29 -2.48
CA LEU A 126 -15.54 -11.00 -2.31
C LEU A 126 -16.33 -12.30 -2.45
N THR A 127 -17.20 -12.58 -1.48
CA THR A 127 -18.12 -13.73 -1.49
C THR A 127 -19.44 -13.39 -2.15
#